data_AF-A0A930ZCY0-F1
#
_entry.id   AF-A0A930ZCY0-F1
#
_cell.length_a   1.000
_cell.length_b   1.000
_cell.length_c   1.000
_cell.angle_alpha   90.00
_cell.angle_beta   90.00
_cell.angle_gamma   90.00
#
_symmetry.space_group_name_H-M   'P 1'
#
loop_
_entity.id
_entity.type
_entity.pdbx_description
1 polymer ?
#
loop_
_entity_poly.entity_id
_entity_poly.type
_entity_poly.pdbx_seq_one_letter_code
_entity_poly.pdbx_strand_id
1 'polypeptide(L)' 'MSEPEPRRELNPYRHILGLDLPPERLSEVLQAFRAVLDEVEKLRQLDLTEIHPAIIFEPTAAYRKRSDV' A
#
# COMPACT_ATOMS: atom_id res chain seq x y z
N MET A 1 -11.01 -31.50 -22.55
CA MET A 1 -10.66 -30.14 -22.10
C MET A 1 -11.39 -29.92 -20.78
N SER A 2 -10.66 -29.87 -19.66
CA SER A 2 -11.27 -29.53 -18.37
C SER A 2 -11.56 -28.03 -18.34
N GLU A 3 -12.72 -27.68 -17.80
CA GLU A 3 -13.15 -26.31 -17.59
C GLU A 3 -12.15 -25.58 -16.67
N PRO A 4 -11.78 -24.31 -16.92
CA PRO A 4 -10.89 -23.58 -16.03
C PRO A 4 -11.58 -23.38 -14.67
N GLU A 5 -10.92 -23.82 -13.60
CA GLU A 5 -11.37 -23.61 -12.22
C GLU A 5 -11.71 -22.12 -11.99
N PRO A 6 -12.86 -21.80 -11.39
CA PRO A 6 -13.26 -20.42 -11.14
C PRO A 6 -12.21 -19.73 -10.27
N ARG A 7 -11.82 -18.50 -10.64
CA ARG A 7 -10.89 -17.70 -9.84
C ARG A 7 -11.46 -17.56 -8.44
N ARG A 8 -10.81 -18.21 -7.48
CA ARG A 8 -11.20 -18.15 -6.06
C ARG A 8 -11.21 -16.69 -5.64
N GLU A 9 -12.37 -16.18 -5.24
CA GLU A 9 -12.52 -14.80 -4.81
C GLU A 9 -11.75 -14.60 -3.50
N LEU A 10 -10.65 -13.85 -3.56
CA LEU A 10 -9.81 -13.57 -2.41
C LEU A 10 -10.36 -12.35 -1.67
N ASN A 11 -10.86 -12.56 -0.46
CA ASN A 11 -11.11 -11.46 0.47
C ASN A 11 -9.75 -10.90 0.98
N PRO A 12 -9.35 -9.67 0.62
CA PRO A 12 -8.03 -9.14 1.00
C PRO A 12 -7.90 -8.92 2.51
N TYR A 13 -8.98 -8.54 3.19
CA TYR A 13 -8.97 -8.32 4.64
C TYR A 13 -8.66 -9.61 5.39
N ARG A 14 -9.26 -10.73 4.97
CA ARG A 14 -8.99 -12.03 5.59
C ARG A 14 -7.65 -12.62 5.16
N HIS A 15 -7.37 -12.64 3.86
CA HIS A 15 -6.25 -13.41 3.33
C HIS A 15 -4.90 -12.68 3.36
N ILE A 16 -4.90 -11.34 3.43
CA ILE A 16 -3.67 -10.53 3.49
C ILE A 16 -3.48 -9.96 4.90
N LEU A 17 -4.54 -9.37 5.47
CA LEU A 17 -4.46 -8.70 6.77
C LEU A 17 -4.80 -9.61 7.95
N GLY A 18 -5.27 -10.84 7.70
CA GLY A 18 -5.64 -11.79 8.75
C GLY A 18 -6.87 -11.37 9.56
N LEU A 19 -7.70 -10.46 9.03
CA LEU A 19 -8.89 -9.96 9.72
C LEU A 19 -10.07 -10.91 9.47
N ASP A 20 -10.47 -11.63 10.51
CA ASP A 20 -11.69 -12.43 10.53
C ASP A 20 -12.80 -11.65 11.25
N LEU A 21 -13.44 -10.74 10.51
CA LEU A 21 -14.49 -9.86 11.02
C LEU A 21 -15.84 -10.20 10.36
N PRO A 22 -16.95 -10.13 11.11
CA PRO A 22 -18.28 -10.12 10.51
C PRO A 22 -18.41 -8.95 9.50
N PRO A 23 -19.19 -9.11 8.42
CA PRO A 23 -19.36 -8.06 7.40
C PRO A 23 -19.79 -6.71 7.96
N GLU A 24 -20.65 -6.72 8.98
CA GLU A 24 -21.18 -5.51 9.63
C GLU A 24 -20.05 -4.76 10.36
N ARG A 25 -19.20 -5.49 11.08
CA ARG A 25 -18.03 -4.93 11.77
C ARG A 25 -17.00 -4.40 10.81
N LEU A 26 -16.76 -5.10 9.70
CA LEU A 26 -15.87 -4.62 8.65
C LEU A 26 -16.40 -3.30 8.07
N SER A 27 -17.71 -3.22 7.80
CA SER A 27 -18.35 -2.00 7.30
C SER A 27 -18.20 -0.82 8.28
N GLU A 28 -18.47 -1.04 9.57
CA GLU A 28 -18.31 -0.03 10.62
C GLU A 28 -16.87 0.49 10.69
N VAL A 29 -15.87 -0.41 10.65
CA VAL A 29 -14.45 -0.04 10.66
C VAL A 29 -14.12 0.76 9.41
N LEU A 30 -14.50 0.30 8.22
CA LEU A 30 -14.23 1.01 6.96
C LEU A 30 -14.87 2.41 6.96
N GLN A 31 -16.06 2.55 7.53
CA GLN A 31 -16.73 3.83 7.67
C GLN A 31 -16.00 4.76 8.66
N ALA A 32 -15.53 4.23 9.79
CA ALA A 32 -14.76 5.00 10.76
C ALA A 32 -13.45 5.55 10.18
N PHE A 33 -12.81 4.83 9.26
CA PHE A 33 -11.59 5.26 8.57
C PHE A 33 -11.83 6.10 7.32
N ARG A 34 -13.09 6.43 6.98
CA ARG A 34 -13.40 7.15 5.73
C ARG A 34 -12.68 8.50 5.63
N ALA A 35 -12.65 9.26 6.72
CA ALA A 35 -11.97 10.56 6.75
C ALA A 35 -10.46 10.43 6.45
N VAL A 36 -9.81 9.36 6.91
CA VAL A 36 -8.39 9.10 6.60
C VAL A 36 -8.21 8.84 5.11
N LEU A 37 -9.10 8.05 4.50
CA LEU A 37 -9.05 7.77 3.06
C LEU A 37 -9.23 9.06 2.23
N ASP A 38 -10.11 9.96 2.67
CA ASP A 38 -10.32 11.23 1.99
C ASP A 38 -9.07 12.12 2.04
N GLU A 39 -8.31 12.13 3.15
CA GLU A 39 -7.01 12.82 3.23
C GLU A 39 -5.92 12.13 2.38
N VAL A 40 -5.88 10.79 2.36
CA VAL A 40 -4.95 10.05 1.49
C VAL A 40 -5.19 10.39 0.02
N GLU A 41 -6.44 10.58 -0.40
CA GLU A 41 -6.77 10.95 -1.77
C GLU A 41 -6.18 12.33 -2.14
N LYS A 42 -6.20 13.30 -1.22
CA LYS A 42 -5.54 14.60 -1.44
C LYS A 42 -4.04 14.44 -1.64
N LEU A 43 -3.39 13.57 -0.86
CA LEU A 43 -1.96 13.30 -0.98
C LEU A 43 -1.61 12.63 -2.31
N ARG A 44 -2.49 11.77 -2.86
CA ARG A 44 -2.30 11.11 -4.16
C ARG A 44 -2.32 12.07 -5.35
N GLN A 45 -2.91 13.24 -5.18
CA GLN A 45 -2.99 14.27 -6.23
C GLN A 45 -1.75 15.16 -6.30
N LEU A 46 -0.83 15.03 -5.33
CA LEU A 46 0.42 15.77 -5.33
C LEU A 46 1.36 15.23 -6.41
N ASP A 47 1.96 16.14 -7.19
CA ASP A 47 3.09 15.79 -8.04
C ASP A 47 4.36 15.70 -7.20
N LEU A 48 4.85 14.49 -7.02
CA LEU A 48 6.05 14.17 -6.24
C LEU A 48 7.21 13.69 -7.12
N THR A 49 7.14 13.90 -8.44
CA THR A 49 8.11 13.36 -9.42
C THR A 49 9.56 13.69 -9.07
N GLU A 50 9.81 14.93 -8.63
CA GLU A 50 11.14 15.43 -8.30
C GLU A 50 11.45 15.38 -6.79
N ILE A 51 10.54 14.82 -5.98
CA ILE A 51 10.70 14.72 -4.52
C ILE A 51 11.08 13.29 -4.16
N HIS A 52 12.33 13.11 -3.76
CA HIS A 52 12.77 11.82 -3.24
C HIS A 52 12.08 11.51 -1.90
N PRO A 53 11.76 10.23 -1.63
CA PRO A 53 11.27 9.81 -0.31
C PRO A 53 12.25 10.21 0.78
N ALA A 54 11.73 10.52 1.97
CA ALA A 54 12.55 10.93 3.11
C ALA A 54 13.63 9.90 3.51
N ILE A 55 13.40 8.63 3.17
CA ILE A 55 14.37 7.55 3.36
C ILE A 55 14.68 6.95 2.00
N ILE A 56 15.94 7.10 1.58
CA ILE A 56 16.47 6.49 0.36
C ILE A 56 17.30 5.29 0.79
N PHE A 57 16.91 4.09 0.35
CA PHE A 57 17.75 2.92 0.54
C PHE A 57 18.84 2.92 -0.54
N GLU A 58 20.06 3.32 -0.17
CA GLU A 58 21.22 3.31 -1.06
C GLU A 58 22.28 2.29 -0.60
N PRO A 59 22.18 1.02 -1.03
CA PRO A 59 23.09 -0.04 -0.58
C PRO A 59 24.53 0.14 -1.06
N THR A 60 24.75 0.95 -2.10
CA THR A 60 26.08 1.23 -2.68
C THR A 60 26.73 2.49 -2.12
N ALA A 61 26.05 3.24 -1.25
CA ALA A 61 26.56 4.50 -0.70
C ALA A 61 27.93 4.33 -0.03
N ALA A 62 28.17 3.20 0.63
CA ALA A 62 29.42 2.86 1.29
C ALA A 62 30.62 2.69 0.32
N TYR A 63 30.36 2.45 -0.97
CA TYR A 63 31.38 2.23 -2.00
C TYR A 63 31.57 3.44 -2.92
N ARG A 64 30.84 4.54 -2.70
CA ARG A 64 30.97 5.75 -3.51
C ARG A 64 32.34 6.38 -3.23
N LYS A 65 33.25 6.33 -4.21
CA LYS A 65 34.52 7.07 -4.14
C LYS A 65 34.21 8.54 -3.94
N ARG A 66 34.68 9.12 -2.83
CA ARG A 66 34.78 10.58 -2.68
C ARG A 66 35.64 11.10 -3.82
N SER A 67 35.00 11.74 -4.79
CA SER A 67 35.71 12.56 -5.77
C SER A 67 35.75 13.95 -5.14
N ASP A 68 36.69 14.14 -4.21
CA ASP A 68 36.96 15.46 -3.65
C ASP A 68 37.67 16.25 -4.76
N VAL A 69 37.00 17.32 -5.22
CA VAL A 69 37.60 18.44 -5.98
C VAL A 69 37.82 19.58 -5.00
#